data_AF-A0A5P6VLG1-F1
#
_entry.id   AF-A0A5P6VLG1-F1
#
_cell.length_a   1.000
_cell.length_b   1.000
_cell.length_c   1.000
_cell.angle_alpha   90.00
_cell.angle_beta   90.00
_cell.angle_gamma   90.00
#
_symmetry.space_group_name_H-M   'P 1'
#
loop_
_entity.id
_entity.type
_entity.pdbx_description
1 polymer ?
#
loop_
_entity_poly.entity_id
_entity_poly.type
_entity_poly.pdbx_seq_one_letter_code
_entity_poly.pdbx_strand_id
1 'polypeptide(L)'
;MSISNIDYSIWHDKIDKIKEYMIQRGRLDYFVILTLYDYSYAELNTILDIKLKDIEVTSGKRVYFTPETIIFIPEYEFRLPEEHHKLVVRCLTKLAEGKKDDDYIFLNNNGKRVSQKNFSLFISRAKKELNIDDFSLRKYRNICRSEDIVNVNVNNDFNDAINEIIMLNDSINKIVNENESIFENDDLKILKDACNIIKETGERYKK
;
A
#
# COMPACT_ATOMS: atom_id res chain seq x y z
N MET A 1 -20.54 12.52 -11.72
CA MET A 1 -20.89 11.09 -11.69
C MET A 1 -20.18 10.47 -10.51
N SER A 2 -20.92 10.02 -9.51
CA SER A 2 -20.35 9.39 -8.31
C SER A 2 -19.77 8.04 -8.70
N ILE A 3 -18.46 7.90 -8.58
CA ILE A 3 -17.82 6.58 -8.45
C ILE A 3 -18.58 5.87 -7.34
N SER A 4 -19.14 4.69 -7.64
CA SER A 4 -19.85 3.87 -6.66
C SER A 4 -19.07 3.87 -5.35
N ASN A 5 -19.70 4.28 -4.26
CA ASN A 5 -19.14 4.18 -2.90
C ASN A 5 -18.97 2.68 -2.57
N ILE A 6 -17.95 2.05 -3.13
CA ILE A 6 -17.40 0.82 -2.59
C ILE A 6 -16.79 1.28 -1.27
N ASP A 7 -17.46 0.93 -0.18
CA ASP A 7 -16.94 1.22 1.14
C ASP A 7 -15.74 0.30 1.39
N TYR A 8 -14.55 0.80 1.11
CA TYR A 8 -13.27 0.09 1.26
C TYR A 8 -13.07 -0.40 2.69
N SER A 9 -13.59 0.35 3.68
CA SER A 9 -13.53 -0.03 5.10
C SER A 9 -14.18 -1.39 5.34
N ILE A 10 -15.31 -1.68 4.68
CA ILE A 10 -16.02 -2.97 4.79
C ILE A 10 -15.17 -4.13 4.27
N TRP A 11 -14.33 -3.89 3.26
CA TRP A 11 -13.46 -4.93 2.70
C TRP A 11 -12.26 -5.22 3.59
N HIS A 12 -11.64 -4.18 4.15
CA HIS A 12 -10.56 -4.33 5.13
C HIS A 12 -11.07 -4.99 6.42
N ASP A 13 -12.24 -4.61 6.94
CA ASP A 13 -12.87 -5.26 8.09
C ASP A 13 -13.08 -6.77 7.90
N LYS A 14 -13.47 -7.18 6.69
CA LYS A 14 -13.63 -8.60 6.35
C LYS A 14 -12.29 -9.34 6.34
N ILE A 15 -11.25 -8.71 5.81
CA ILE A 15 -9.88 -9.27 5.79
C ILE A 15 -9.34 -9.41 7.21
N ASP A 16 -9.50 -8.39 8.05
CA ASP A 16 -8.98 -8.39 9.41
C ASP A 16 -9.66 -9.44 10.28
N LYS A 17 -10.98 -9.61 10.15
CA LYS A 17 -11.70 -10.74 10.78
C LYS A 17 -11.14 -12.10 10.37
N ILE A 18 -10.77 -12.27 9.09
CA ILE A 18 -10.16 -13.52 8.60
C ILE A 18 -8.74 -13.69 9.15
N LYS A 19 -7.94 -12.62 9.22
CA LYS A 19 -6.60 -12.64 9.84
C LYS A 19 -6.67 -13.02 11.32
N GLU A 20 -7.59 -12.43 12.09
CA GLU A 20 -7.83 -12.78 13.49
C GLU A 20 -8.22 -14.25 13.64
N TYR A 21 -9.12 -14.74 12.79
CA TYR A 21 -9.49 -16.16 12.77
C TYR A 21 -8.29 -17.08 12.49
N MET A 22 -7.37 -16.69 11.60
CA MET A 22 -6.13 -17.44 11.36
C MET A 22 -5.24 -17.49 12.60
N ILE A 23 -5.08 -16.37 13.30
CA ILE A 23 -4.31 -16.29 14.55
C ILE A 23 -4.93 -17.20 15.62
N GLN A 24 -6.25 -17.11 15.83
CA GLN A 24 -6.99 -17.93 16.80
C GLN A 24 -6.87 -19.44 16.54
N ARG A 25 -6.73 -19.84 15.26
CA ARG A 25 -6.54 -21.25 14.86
C ARG A 25 -5.08 -21.67 14.76
N GLY A 26 -4.14 -20.82 15.16
CA GLY A 26 -2.69 -21.11 15.10
C GLY A 26 -2.15 -21.22 13.67
N ARG A 27 -2.89 -20.75 12.67
CA ARG A 27 -2.49 -20.76 11.25
C ARG A 27 -1.69 -19.51 10.90
N LEU A 28 -0.57 -19.34 11.60
CA LEU A 28 0.32 -18.20 11.44
C LEU A 28 0.96 -18.15 10.04
N ASP A 29 1.14 -19.32 9.40
CA ASP A 29 1.53 -19.43 7.99
C ASP A 29 0.53 -18.75 7.07
N TYR A 30 -0.77 -19.01 7.28
CA TYR A 30 -1.83 -18.43 6.46
C TYR A 30 -2.08 -16.97 6.78
N PHE A 31 -1.90 -16.57 8.05
CA PHE A 31 -1.93 -15.17 8.45
C PHE A 31 -0.87 -14.36 7.69
N VAL A 32 0.37 -14.85 7.62
CA VAL A 32 1.43 -14.18 6.85
C VAL A 32 1.05 -14.11 5.37
N ILE A 33 0.61 -15.22 4.75
CA ILE A 33 0.18 -15.22 3.34
C ILE A 33 -0.90 -14.17 3.08
N LEU A 34 -1.93 -14.09 3.92
CA LEU A 34 -3.01 -13.13 3.76
C LEU A 34 -2.54 -11.69 3.97
N THR A 35 -1.62 -11.47 4.91
CA THR A 35 -1.06 -10.15 5.17
C THR A 35 -0.20 -9.66 4.02
N LEU A 36 0.63 -10.53 3.43
CA LEU A 36 1.37 -10.18 2.21
C LEU A 36 0.40 -9.92 1.05
N TYR A 37 -0.70 -10.70 0.94
CA TYR A 37 -1.72 -10.50 -0.09
C TYR A 37 -2.43 -9.15 0.01
N ASP A 38 -2.73 -8.72 1.23
CA ASP A 38 -3.36 -7.45 1.55
C ASP A 38 -2.48 -6.27 1.10
N TYR A 39 -1.22 -6.22 1.54
CA TYR A 39 -0.38 -5.04 1.31
C TYR A 39 0.40 -5.02 -0.02
N SER A 40 0.65 -6.18 -0.64
CA SER A 40 1.39 -6.22 -1.90
C SER A 40 0.50 -6.12 -3.14
N TYR A 41 -0.79 -6.43 -2.99
CA TYR A 41 -1.71 -6.64 -4.10
C TYR A 41 -1.22 -7.63 -5.17
N ALA A 42 -0.27 -8.50 -4.82
CA ALA A 42 0.29 -9.50 -5.71
C ALA A 42 -0.72 -10.62 -6.00
N GLU A 43 -0.40 -11.44 -6.99
CA GLU A 43 -1.14 -12.69 -7.18
C GLU A 43 -0.88 -13.67 -6.04
N LEU A 44 -1.91 -14.42 -5.64
CA LEU A 44 -1.77 -15.38 -4.56
C LEU A 44 -0.68 -16.42 -4.87
N ASN A 45 -0.54 -16.85 -6.13
CA ASN A 45 0.52 -17.77 -6.51
C ASN A 45 1.91 -17.13 -6.37
N THR A 46 2.07 -15.85 -6.72
CA THR A 46 3.33 -15.11 -6.50
C THR A 46 3.73 -15.15 -5.03
N ILE A 47 2.79 -14.93 -4.11
CA ILE A 47 3.06 -15.00 -2.66
C ILE A 47 3.39 -16.43 -2.22
N LEU A 48 2.65 -17.43 -2.70
CA LEU A 48 2.89 -18.83 -2.36
C LEU A 48 4.21 -19.38 -2.94
N ASP A 49 4.73 -18.73 -3.99
CA ASP A 49 5.99 -19.08 -4.65
C ASP A 49 7.22 -18.38 -4.07
N ILE A 50 7.05 -17.52 -3.05
CA ILE A 50 8.16 -16.88 -2.35
C ILE A 50 9.12 -17.94 -1.78
N LYS A 51 10.39 -17.81 -2.15
CA LYS A 51 11.52 -18.59 -1.63
C LYS A 51 12.33 -17.76 -0.65
N LEU A 52 13.21 -18.43 0.10
CA LEU A 52 14.06 -17.76 1.07
C LEU A 52 14.93 -16.65 0.44
N LYS A 53 15.49 -16.90 -0.75
CA LYS A 53 16.31 -15.93 -1.47
C LYS A 53 15.57 -14.66 -1.89
N ASP A 54 14.25 -14.70 -1.97
CA ASP A 54 13.44 -13.56 -2.40
C ASP A 54 13.17 -12.60 -1.23
N ILE A 55 13.50 -13.01 0.00
CA ILE A 55 13.36 -12.18 1.20
C ILE A 55 14.70 -11.49 1.48
N GLU A 56 14.82 -10.24 1.06
CA GLU A 56 15.96 -9.40 1.45
C GLU A 56 15.71 -8.70 2.78
N VAL A 57 16.75 -8.61 3.60
CA VAL A 57 16.71 -7.93 4.90
C VAL A 57 17.78 -6.86 4.93
N THR A 58 17.36 -5.60 5.03
CA THR A 58 18.24 -4.47 5.25
C THR A 58 18.63 -4.36 6.74
N SER A 59 19.53 -5.24 7.21
CA SER A 59 20.65 -4.89 8.12
C SER A 59 21.53 -6.10 8.49
N GLY A 60 22.82 -6.04 8.12
CA GLY A 60 23.95 -6.65 8.84
C GLY A 60 23.96 -8.17 9.11
N LYS A 61 24.36 -8.96 8.09
CA LYS A 61 25.06 -10.27 8.17
C LYS A 61 24.48 -11.43 9.01
N ARG A 62 23.27 -11.31 9.54
CA ARG A 62 22.42 -12.42 10.01
C ARG A 62 20.98 -12.02 9.73
N VAL A 63 20.12 -12.96 9.34
CA VAL A 63 18.70 -12.70 9.03
C VAL A 63 17.98 -12.27 10.31
N TYR A 64 18.05 -10.99 10.65
CA TYR A 64 17.25 -10.34 11.67
C TYR A 64 16.20 -9.54 10.96
N PHE A 65 14.98 -10.06 10.93
CA PHE A 65 13.83 -9.28 10.50
C PHE A 65 13.68 -8.11 11.50
N THR A 66 14.17 -6.91 11.13
CA THR A 66 14.07 -5.70 11.94
C THR A 66 12.72 -5.03 11.71
N PRO A 67 12.23 -4.15 12.61
CA PRO A 67 11.01 -3.35 12.43
C PRO A 67 10.89 -2.55 11.12
N GLU A 68 11.95 -2.49 10.31
CA GLU A 68 12.00 -1.83 8.99
C GLU A 68 12.11 -2.83 7.83
N THR A 69 11.71 -4.09 8.02
CA THR A 69 11.78 -5.13 6.98
C THR A 69 10.98 -4.73 5.75
N ILE A 70 11.66 -4.54 4.62
CA ILE A 70 11.07 -4.48 3.28
C ILE A 70 10.95 -5.92 2.80
N ILE A 71 9.74 -6.36 2.44
CA ILE A 71 9.56 -7.67 1.82
C ILE A 71 9.51 -7.46 0.33
N PHE A 72 10.52 -7.99 -0.37
CA PHE A 72 10.49 -8.03 -1.82
C PHE A 72 9.65 -9.23 -2.25
N ILE A 73 8.58 -8.92 -2.97
CA ILE A 73 7.93 -9.89 -3.83
C ILE A 73 8.34 -9.48 -5.25
N PRO A 74 8.79 -10.40 -6.12
CA PRO A 74 9.15 -10.03 -7.48
C PRO A 74 8.06 -9.15 -8.10
N GLU A 75 8.43 -7.94 -8.56
CA GLU A 75 7.56 -6.88 -9.12
C GLU A 75 6.79 -5.98 -8.12
N TYR A 76 6.88 -6.21 -6.81
CA TYR A 76 6.16 -5.42 -5.79
C TYR A 76 7.07 -5.08 -4.60
N GLU A 77 7.30 -3.79 -4.37
CA GLU A 77 7.91 -3.28 -3.13
C GLU A 77 6.82 -2.68 -2.25
N PHE A 78 6.71 -3.15 -1.00
CA PHE A 78 5.73 -2.62 -0.05
C PHE A 78 6.28 -2.64 1.38
N ARG A 79 5.73 -1.73 2.20
CA ARG A 79 6.02 -1.64 3.63
C ARG A 79 4.82 -2.16 4.41
N LEU A 80 5.08 -3.04 5.37
CA LEU A 80 4.06 -3.50 6.30
C LEU A 80 3.75 -2.40 7.34
N PRO A 81 2.47 -2.16 7.69
CA PRO A 81 2.12 -1.27 8.78
C PRO A 81 2.69 -1.76 10.12
N GLU A 82 3.03 -0.82 11.01
CA GLU A 82 3.72 -1.08 12.27
C GLU A 82 3.00 -2.12 13.15
N GLU A 83 1.66 -2.12 13.14
CA GLU A 83 0.82 -3.00 13.93
C GLU A 83 0.96 -4.49 13.57
N HIS A 84 1.08 -4.81 12.28
CA HIS A 84 1.26 -6.18 11.79
C HIS A 84 2.72 -6.55 11.64
N HIS A 85 3.60 -5.54 11.54
CA HIS A 85 5.01 -5.68 11.26
C HIS A 85 5.70 -6.70 12.16
N LYS A 86 5.66 -6.48 13.49
CA LYS A 86 6.35 -7.34 14.47
C LYS A 86 5.91 -8.80 14.41
N LEU A 87 4.61 -9.05 14.22
CA LEU A 87 4.09 -10.42 14.18
C LEU A 87 4.46 -11.11 12.87
N VAL A 88 4.27 -10.44 11.73
CA VAL A 88 4.63 -10.99 10.41
C VAL A 88 6.11 -11.32 10.34
N VAL A 89 6.97 -10.39 10.78
CA VAL A 89 8.42 -10.57 10.88
C VAL A 89 8.78 -11.79 11.73
N ARG A 90 8.20 -11.91 12.93
CA ARG A 90 8.46 -13.05 13.82
C ARG A 90 8.01 -14.36 13.19
N CYS A 91 6.87 -14.37 12.52
CA CYS A 91 6.35 -15.54 11.81
C CYS A 91 7.24 -15.92 10.62
N LEU A 92 7.66 -14.95 9.79
CA LEU A 92 8.58 -15.17 8.68
C LEU A 92 9.93 -15.68 9.15
N THR A 93 10.46 -15.15 10.26
CA THR A 93 11.70 -15.66 10.89
C THR A 93 11.58 -17.15 11.18
N LYS A 94 10.50 -17.54 11.87
CA LYS A 94 10.26 -18.93 12.23
C LYS A 94 10.00 -19.82 11.01
N LEU A 95 9.34 -19.30 9.98
CA LEU A 95 9.13 -20.02 8.72
C LEU A 95 10.44 -20.19 7.94
N ALA A 96 11.39 -19.26 8.05
CA ALA A 96 12.68 -19.30 7.38
C ALA A 96 13.72 -20.20 8.08
N GLU A 97 13.52 -20.53 9.36
CA GLU A 97 14.44 -21.36 10.14
C GLU A 97 14.75 -22.71 9.46
N GLY A 98 16.05 -22.97 9.24
CA GLY A 98 16.54 -24.23 8.66
C GLY A 98 16.30 -24.39 7.16
N LYS A 99 15.82 -23.36 6.45
CA LYS A 99 15.63 -23.36 4.99
C LYS A 99 16.90 -22.98 4.24
N LYS A 100 16.99 -23.44 2.99
CA LYS A 100 17.97 -23.00 1.99
C LYS A 100 17.36 -21.95 1.07
N ASP A 101 18.21 -21.22 0.36
CA ASP A 101 17.84 -20.12 -0.54
C ASP A 101 16.73 -20.46 -1.54
N ASP A 102 16.73 -21.66 -2.12
CA ASP A 102 15.73 -22.10 -3.10
C ASP A 102 14.47 -22.74 -2.49
N ASP A 103 14.42 -22.90 -1.16
CA ASP A 103 13.26 -23.48 -0.49
C ASP A 103 12.11 -22.48 -0.42
N TYR A 104 10.90 -22.97 -0.72
CA TYR A 104 9.68 -22.19 -0.48
C TYR A 104 9.50 -21.89 1.00
N ILE A 105 9.06 -20.66 1.29
CA ILE A 105 8.75 -20.21 2.65
C ILE A 105 7.50 -20.92 3.17
N PHE A 106 6.43 -20.94 2.37
CA PHE A 106 5.14 -21.49 2.77
C PHE A 106 5.04 -22.97 2.42
N LEU A 107 5.34 -23.83 3.39
CA LEU A 107 5.20 -25.28 3.27
C LEU A 107 3.99 -25.79 4.07
N ASN A 108 3.36 -26.85 3.57
CA ASN A 108 2.39 -27.64 4.30
C ASN A 108 3.07 -28.69 5.20
N ASN A 109 2.29 -29.43 5.98
CA ASN A 109 2.79 -30.46 6.89
C ASN A 109 3.58 -31.59 6.21
N ASN A 110 3.47 -31.74 4.89
CA ASN A 110 4.21 -32.73 4.11
C ASN A 110 5.51 -32.15 3.51
N GLY A 111 5.92 -30.94 3.93
CA GLY A 111 7.09 -30.25 3.40
C GLY A 111 6.93 -29.76 1.96
N LYS A 112 5.71 -29.79 1.40
CA LYS A 112 5.43 -29.30 0.04
C LYS A 112 4.89 -27.88 0.08
N ARG A 113 5.14 -27.09 -0.98
CA ARG A 113 4.55 -25.75 -1.14
C ARG A 113 3.05 -25.76 -0.82
N VAL A 114 2.60 -24.78 -0.04
CA VAL A 114 1.17 -24.55 0.20
C VAL A 114 0.49 -24.30 -1.14
N SER A 115 -0.48 -25.15 -1.49
CA SER A 115 -1.23 -24.98 -2.73
C SER A 115 -2.29 -23.89 -2.58
N GLN A 116 -2.53 -23.15 -3.66
CA GLN A 116 -3.65 -22.21 -3.76
C GLN A 116 -5.00 -22.85 -3.36
N LYS A 117 -5.25 -24.10 -3.77
CA LYS A 117 -6.48 -24.83 -3.42
C LYS A 117 -6.66 -24.94 -1.90
N ASN A 118 -5.63 -25.35 -1.17
CA ASN A 118 -5.69 -25.51 0.29
C ASN A 118 -5.85 -24.18 1.02
N PHE A 119 -5.20 -23.12 0.54
CA PHE A 119 -5.38 -21.78 1.09
C PHE A 119 -6.80 -21.27 0.86
N SER A 120 -7.29 -21.33 -0.38
CA SER A 120 -8.66 -20.94 -0.75
C SER A 120 -9.73 -21.74 0.00
N LEU A 121 -9.52 -23.05 0.22
CA LEU A 121 -10.43 -23.88 1.01
C LEU A 121 -10.51 -23.40 2.47
N PHE A 122 -9.39 -23.00 3.06
CA PHE A 122 -9.38 -22.44 4.41
C PHE A 122 -10.12 -21.11 4.46
N ILE A 123 -9.87 -20.21 3.50
CA ILE A 123 -10.60 -18.93 3.40
C ILE A 123 -12.11 -19.18 3.28
N SER A 124 -12.53 -20.12 2.44
CA SER A 124 -13.95 -20.49 2.30
C SER A 124 -14.57 -21.00 3.61
N ARG A 125 -13.82 -21.76 4.41
CA ARG A 125 -14.26 -22.21 5.75
C ARG A 125 -14.33 -21.04 6.73
N ALA A 126 -13.29 -20.21 6.79
CA ALA A 126 -13.24 -19.03 7.64
C ALA A 126 -14.42 -18.10 7.36
N LYS A 127 -14.70 -17.79 6.10
CA LYS A 127 -15.87 -17.00 5.70
C LYS A 127 -17.18 -17.57 6.23
N LYS A 128 -17.38 -18.88 6.08
CA LYS A 128 -18.60 -19.55 6.52
C LYS A 128 -18.76 -19.50 8.04
N GLU A 129 -17.68 -19.73 8.78
CA GLU A 129 -17.69 -19.70 10.25
C GLU A 129 -17.83 -18.28 10.81
N LEU A 130 -17.34 -17.27 10.09
CA LEU A 130 -17.41 -15.86 10.47
C LEU A 130 -18.66 -15.14 9.92
N ASN A 131 -19.54 -15.83 9.21
CA ASN A 131 -20.69 -15.24 8.50
C ASN A 131 -20.30 -14.07 7.57
N ILE A 132 -19.20 -14.23 6.83
CA ILE A 132 -18.72 -13.24 5.85
C ILE A 132 -19.26 -13.60 4.46
N ASP A 133 -20.29 -12.85 4.06
CA ASP A 133 -20.90 -12.92 2.74
C ASP A 133 -20.23 -11.99 1.72
N ASP A 134 -20.46 -12.29 0.43
CA ASP A 134 -19.94 -11.53 -0.74
C ASP A 134 -18.46 -11.13 -0.59
N PHE A 135 -17.60 -12.13 -0.40
CA PHE A 135 -16.15 -11.92 -0.30
C PHE A 135 -15.39 -12.92 -1.18
N SER A 136 -14.44 -12.42 -1.96
CA SER A 136 -13.42 -13.25 -2.60
C SER A 136 -12.11 -12.48 -2.61
N LEU A 137 -10.99 -13.18 -2.44
CA LEU A 137 -9.65 -12.58 -2.48
C LEU A 137 -9.42 -11.82 -3.78
N ARG A 138 -9.84 -12.40 -4.92
CA ARG A 138 -9.70 -11.73 -6.23
C ARG A 138 -10.48 -10.42 -6.30
N LYS A 139 -11.74 -10.40 -5.83
CA LYS A 139 -12.57 -9.18 -5.82
C LYS A 139 -11.94 -8.14 -4.89
N TYR A 140 -11.50 -8.55 -3.71
CA TYR A 140 -10.78 -7.70 -2.76
C TYR A 140 -9.53 -7.06 -3.39
N ARG A 141 -8.61 -7.86 -3.94
CA ARG A 141 -7.39 -7.37 -4.60
C ARG A 141 -7.70 -6.37 -5.71
N ASN A 142 -8.71 -6.66 -6.54
CA ASN A 142 -9.07 -5.76 -7.63
C ASN A 142 -9.60 -4.41 -7.11
N ILE A 143 -10.33 -4.42 -6.00
CA ILE A 143 -10.81 -3.21 -5.33
C ILE A 143 -9.62 -2.39 -4.81
N CYS A 144 -8.71 -2.98 -4.04
CA CYS A 144 -7.57 -2.26 -3.48
C CYS A 144 -6.59 -1.77 -4.56
N ARG A 145 -6.31 -2.56 -5.61
CA ARG A 145 -5.49 -2.09 -6.74
C ARG A 145 -6.11 -0.90 -7.45
N SER A 146 -7.43 -0.87 -7.56
CA SER A 146 -8.13 0.25 -8.20
C SER A 146 -8.04 1.51 -7.34
N GLU A 147 -8.15 1.37 -6.02
CA GLU A 147 -7.95 2.45 -5.06
C GLU A 147 -6.54 3.04 -5.17
N ASP A 148 -5.51 2.20 -5.18
CA ASP A 148 -4.13 2.65 -5.34
C ASP A 148 -3.91 3.40 -6.66
N ILE A 149 -4.44 2.87 -7.77
CA ILE A 149 -4.35 3.54 -9.07
C ILE A 149 -5.06 4.89 -9.03
N VAL A 150 -6.24 4.97 -8.40
CA VAL A 150 -6.98 6.23 -8.26
C VAL A 150 -6.21 7.20 -7.36
N ASN A 151 -5.71 6.76 -6.22
CA ASN A 151 -4.97 7.59 -5.28
C ASN A 151 -3.67 8.11 -5.91
N VAL A 152 -2.92 7.27 -6.63
CA VAL A 152 -1.69 7.68 -7.33
C VAL A 152 -2.02 8.66 -8.45
N ASN A 153 -3.01 8.38 -9.30
CA ASN A 153 -3.32 9.26 -10.43
C ASN A 153 -3.95 10.58 -9.98
N VAL A 154 -4.90 10.56 -9.04
CA VAL A 154 -5.53 11.78 -8.53
C VAL A 154 -4.52 12.62 -7.77
N ASN A 155 -3.64 12.02 -6.96
CA ASN A 155 -2.59 12.79 -6.28
C ASN A 155 -1.54 13.33 -7.26
N ASN A 156 -1.17 12.58 -8.30
CA ASN A 156 -0.24 13.07 -9.31
C ASN A 156 -0.84 14.24 -10.10
N ASP A 157 -2.06 14.08 -10.63
CA ASP A 157 -2.74 15.13 -11.40
C ASP A 157 -3.01 16.38 -10.53
N PHE A 158 -3.36 16.19 -9.26
CA PHE A 158 -3.56 17.29 -8.31
C PHE A 158 -2.25 17.99 -7.94
N ASN A 159 -1.17 17.24 -7.72
CA ASN A 159 0.15 17.80 -7.44
C ASN A 159 0.72 18.54 -8.66
N ASP A 160 0.50 18.02 -9.87
CA ASP A 160 0.90 18.67 -11.11
C ASP A 160 0.13 19.98 -11.31
N ALA A 161 -1.18 19.98 -11.07
CA ALA A 161 -1.99 21.22 -11.10
C ALA A 161 -1.52 22.25 -10.05
N ILE A 162 -1.17 21.82 -8.83
CA ILE A 162 -0.60 22.70 -7.80
C ILE A 162 0.75 23.28 -8.27
N ASN A 163 1.61 22.46 -8.87
CA ASN A 163 2.90 22.90 -9.37
C ASN A 163 2.75 23.92 -10.51
N GLU A 164 1.82 23.71 -11.44
CA GLU A 164 1.51 24.69 -12.50
C GLU A 164 1.03 26.03 -11.93
N ILE A 165 0.16 25.99 -10.91
CA ILE A 165 -0.33 27.18 -10.20
C ILE A 165 0.83 27.94 -9.53
N ILE A 166 1.77 27.22 -8.92
CA ILE A 166 2.97 27.83 -8.32
C ILE A 166 3.86 28.46 -9.40
N MET A 167 4.11 27.78 -10.53
CA MET A 167 4.91 28.35 -11.63
C MET A 167 4.26 29.60 -12.24
N LEU A 168 2.94 29.62 -12.37
CA LEU A 168 2.18 30.80 -12.81
C LEU A 168 2.38 31.96 -11.84
N ASN A 169 2.34 31.70 -10.53
CA ASN A 169 2.61 32.72 -9.52
C ASN A 169 4.03 33.29 -9.62
N ASP A 170 5.04 32.44 -9.81
CA ASP A 170 6.43 32.88 -9.98
C ASP A 170 6.59 33.73 -11.25
N SER A 171 5.90 33.34 -12.33
CA SER A 171 5.89 34.08 -13.59
C SER A 171 5.23 35.45 -13.46
N ILE A 172 4.08 35.53 -12.79
CA ILE A 172 3.38 36.80 -12.55
C ILE A 172 4.22 37.71 -11.65
N ASN A 173 4.78 37.18 -10.55
CA ASN A 173 5.66 37.97 -9.66
C ASN A 173 6.88 38.51 -10.41
N LYS A 174 7.48 37.71 -11.30
CA LYS A 174 8.59 38.16 -12.13
C LYS A 174 8.17 39.29 -13.06
N ILE A 175 7.03 39.15 -13.75
CA ILE A 175 6.51 40.20 -14.64
C ILE A 175 6.23 41.49 -13.87
N VAL A 176 5.60 41.40 -12.69
CA VAL A 176 5.30 42.54 -11.83
C VAL A 176 6.59 43.23 -11.38
N ASN A 177 7.58 42.49 -10.89
CA ASN A 177 8.84 43.06 -10.41
C ASN A 177 9.69 43.68 -11.55
N GLU A 178 9.71 43.06 -12.74
CA GLU A 178 10.49 43.55 -13.88
C GLU A 178 9.81 44.74 -14.59
N ASN A 179 8.48 44.88 -14.49
CA ASN A 179 7.70 45.90 -15.16
C ASN A 179 6.94 46.81 -14.18
N GLU A 180 7.40 46.91 -12.94
CA GLU A 180 6.73 47.64 -11.85
C GLU A 180 6.47 49.11 -12.22
N SER A 181 7.32 49.70 -13.06
CA SER A 181 7.18 51.08 -13.54
C SER A 181 6.11 51.28 -14.64
N ILE A 182 5.52 50.21 -15.17
CA ILE A 182 4.54 50.23 -16.25
C ILE A 182 3.09 50.17 -15.71
N PHE A 183 2.91 49.62 -14.52
CA PHE A 183 1.59 49.45 -13.91
C PHE A 183 1.17 50.66 -13.08
N GLU A 184 -0.11 51.01 -13.13
CA GLU A 184 -0.69 51.95 -12.17
C GLU A 184 -0.73 51.32 -10.77
N ASN A 185 -0.65 52.14 -9.71
CA ASN A 185 -0.56 51.66 -8.33
C ASN A 185 -1.71 50.71 -7.92
N ASP A 186 -2.91 50.94 -8.46
CA ASP A 186 -4.08 50.10 -8.17
C ASP A 186 -4.01 48.73 -8.87
N ASP A 187 -3.48 48.67 -10.09
CA ASP A 187 -3.25 47.41 -10.82
C ASP A 187 -2.17 46.55 -10.15
N LEU A 188 -1.11 47.21 -9.67
CA LEU A 188 -0.02 46.59 -8.91
C LEU A 188 -0.52 45.93 -7.63
N LYS A 189 -1.48 46.58 -6.94
CA LYS A 189 -2.08 46.05 -5.72
C LYS A 189 -2.92 44.81 -6.00
N ILE A 190 -3.76 44.85 -7.04
CA ILE A 190 -4.60 43.71 -7.44
C ILE A 190 -3.75 42.51 -7.84
N LEU A 191 -2.65 42.72 -8.58
CA LEU A 191 -1.72 41.66 -8.98
C LEU A 191 -1.02 41.04 -7.77
N LYS A 192 -0.55 41.86 -6.82
CA LYS A 192 0.08 41.37 -5.58
C LYS A 192 -0.90 40.59 -4.70
N ASP A 193 -2.15 41.04 -4.59
CA ASP A 193 -3.20 40.33 -3.85
C ASP A 193 -3.55 38.99 -4.51
N ALA A 194 -3.64 38.95 -5.85
CA ALA A 194 -3.87 37.72 -6.60
C ALA A 194 -2.71 36.71 -6.42
N CYS A 195 -1.46 37.17 -6.48
CA CYS A 195 -0.27 36.34 -6.22
C CYS A 195 -0.28 35.72 -4.82
N ASN A 196 -0.67 36.49 -3.80
CA ASN A 196 -0.78 35.99 -2.42
C ASN A 196 -1.87 34.93 -2.29
N ILE A 197 -3.05 35.15 -2.88
CA ILE A 197 -4.15 34.17 -2.87
C ILE A 197 -3.73 32.88 -3.55
N ILE A 198 -3.05 32.98 -4.70
CA ILE A 198 -2.54 31.82 -5.44
C ILE A 198 -1.51 31.04 -4.61
N LYS A 199 -0.57 31.74 -3.97
CA LYS A 199 0.45 31.14 -3.10
C LYS A 199 -0.16 30.45 -1.88
N GLU A 200 -1.04 31.12 -1.15
CA GLU A 200 -1.72 30.56 0.02
C GLU A 200 -2.55 29.32 -0.35
N THR A 201 -3.20 29.36 -1.51
CA THR A 201 -3.98 28.25 -2.04
C THR A 201 -3.07 27.06 -2.39
N GLY A 202 -1.98 27.29 -3.11
CA GLY A 202 -0.99 26.26 -3.44
C GLY A 202 -0.35 25.63 -2.19
N GLU A 203 0.04 26.43 -1.20
CA GLU A 203 0.63 25.96 0.06
C GLU A 203 -0.39 25.17 0.91
N ARG A 204 -1.66 25.58 0.91
CA ARG A 204 -2.73 24.89 1.64
C ARG A 204 -2.99 23.48 1.10
N TYR A 205 -2.87 23.30 -0.22
CA TYR A 205 -3.17 22.03 -0.88
C TYR A 205 -1.94 21.12 -1.05
N LYS A 206 -0.74 21.58 -0.68
CA LYS A 206 0.51 20.80 -0.68
C LYS A 206 0.72 19.94 0.58
N LYS A 207 -0.16 20.06 1.59
CA LYS A 207 -0.13 19.30 2.87
C LYS A 207 -1.08 18.12 2.82
#